data_AF-A0A2L0GM54-F1
#
_entry.id   AF-A0A2L0GM54-F1
#
_cell.length_a   1.000
_cell.length_b   1.000
_cell.length_c   1.000
_cell.angle_alpha   90.00
_cell.angle_beta   90.00
_cell.angle_gamma   90.00
#
_symmetry.space_group_name_H-M   'P 1'
#
loop_
_entity.id
_entity.type
_entity.pdbx_description
1 polymer ?
#
loop_
_entity_poly.entity_id
_entity_poly.type
_entity_poly.pdbx_seq_one_letter_code
_entity_poly.pdbx_strand_id
1 'polypeptide(L)'
;MTITGPLKAVTLAAALLLVGATSPPEQVIAPREGAGWELVWADEFDGPTLDRSKWTPEVSCWGGGNYERQCYTDRPDNIAVEGGMLLLKARKERFTGPARPPEIAENPNPSQTQSHTSGKVRTIGKHAWRYGRIEVRAKVPAGQGTWPAVWMMPDQPVYGGWPRSGEIDILEAVNIGAKCRKCKGGRGENRTISALHFGDFPPQNRFVDGRAALPDLALPSDDFHVYAVEWGEGLIRFMVDDRVHLTVTADQWKTASPRARGRPAAPFDQPFYIMANLAVGGRLSEENNAKGVAASSFPAQFAIDWIRVYQCGSDPDKGRACMK
;
A
#
# COMPACT_ATOMS: atom_id res chain seq x y z
N MET A 1 70.26 -50.32 25.29
CA MET A 1 69.49 -49.27 26.00
C MET A 1 68.58 -48.62 24.98
N THR A 2 67.32 -49.05 24.85
CA THR A 2 66.14 -48.37 25.46
C THR A 2 66.14 -46.88 25.09
N ILE A 3 65.13 -46.31 24.41
CA ILE A 3 63.71 -46.34 24.74
C ILE A 3 62.89 -46.07 23.45
N THR A 4 61.91 -46.92 23.18
CA THR A 4 60.76 -46.66 22.29
C THR A 4 59.75 -45.76 23.02
N GLY A 5 59.35 -44.65 22.41
CA GLY A 5 58.25 -43.80 22.90
C GLY A 5 57.20 -43.60 21.79
N PRO A 6 55.90 -43.65 22.09
CA PRO A 6 54.87 -43.56 21.06
C PRO A 6 54.62 -42.11 20.63
N LEU A 7 54.50 -41.87 19.32
CA LEU A 7 53.94 -40.62 18.79
C LEU A 7 52.46 -40.54 19.18
N LYS A 8 52.12 -39.58 20.04
CA LYS A 8 50.73 -39.14 20.24
C LYS A 8 50.36 -38.21 19.09
N ALA A 9 49.46 -38.65 18.21
CA ALA A 9 48.77 -37.77 17.28
C ALA A 9 47.89 -36.80 18.08
N VAL A 10 48.19 -35.50 17.97
CA VAL A 10 47.33 -34.44 18.51
C VAL A 10 46.34 -34.09 17.40
N THR A 11 45.11 -34.59 17.53
CA THR A 11 43.99 -34.21 16.67
C THR A 11 43.56 -32.80 17.07
N LEU A 12 43.85 -31.80 16.23
CA LEU A 12 43.36 -30.43 16.41
C LEU A 12 41.87 -30.41 16.01
N ALA A 13 40.98 -30.58 17.00
CA ALA A 13 39.56 -30.37 16.79
C ALA A 13 39.31 -28.85 16.67
N ALA A 14 39.16 -28.37 15.43
CA ALA A 14 38.65 -27.03 15.18
C ALA A 14 37.18 -26.98 15.62
N ALA A 15 36.93 -26.38 16.78
CA ALA A 15 35.58 -26.05 17.22
C ALA A 15 35.01 -24.98 16.27
N LEU A 16 34.17 -25.42 15.34
CA LEU A 16 33.35 -24.51 14.54
C LEU A 16 32.34 -23.87 15.50
N LEU A 17 32.63 -22.66 15.96
CA LEU A 17 31.66 -21.81 16.64
C LEU A 17 30.57 -21.49 15.61
N LEU A 18 29.48 -22.26 15.65
CA LEU A 18 28.20 -21.88 15.06
C LEU A 18 27.74 -20.63 15.78
N VAL A 19 28.13 -19.47 15.26
CA VAL A 19 27.47 -18.21 15.56
C VAL A 19 26.09 -18.36 14.95
N GLY A 20 25.13 -18.78 15.77
CA GLY A 20 23.73 -18.72 15.40
C GLY A 20 23.44 -17.28 15.00
N ALA A 21 23.09 -17.07 13.73
CA ALA A 21 22.57 -15.80 13.27
C ALA A 21 21.25 -15.60 14.01
N THR A 22 21.30 -14.91 15.14
CA THR A 22 20.12 -14.38 15.79
C THR A 22 19.57 -13.36 14.82
N SER A 23 18.44 -13.69 14.18
CA SER A 23 17.60 -12.71 13.50
C SER A 23 17.45 -11.51 14.43
N PRO A 24 17.62 -10.27 13.95
CA PRO A 24 17.29 -9.13 14.79
C PRO A 24 15.86 -9.33 15.32
N PRO A 25 15.59 -9.01 16.59
CA PRO A 25 14.23 -9.09 17.11
C PRO A 25 13.34 -8.29 16.17
N GLU A 26 12.28 -8.94 15.67
CA GLU A 26 11.24 -8.28 14.89
C GLU A 26 10.84 -7.04 15.68
N GLN A 27 11.11 -5.86 15.11
CA GLN A 27 10.66 -4.61 15.70
C GLN A 27 9.15 -4.64 15.61
N VAL A 28 8.51 -5.17 16.66
CA VAL A 28 7.12 -4.90 16.94
C VAL A 28 7.09 -3.41 17.24
N ILE A 29 6.91 -2.61 16.19
CA ILE A 29 6.48 -1.23 16.34
C ILE A 29 5.17 -1.37 17.09
N ALA A 30 5.20 -1.08 18.39
CA ALA A 30 4.04 -1.22 19.25
C ALA A 30 2.92 -0.42 18.58
N PRO A 31 1.79 -1.04 18.22
CA PRO A 31 0.64 -0.28 17.80
C PRO A 31 0.37 0.74 18.89
N ARG A 32 0.04 2.00 18.54
CA ARG A 32 -0.30 3.04 19.52
C ARG A 32 -1.62 2.77 20.27
N GLU A 33 -1.97 1.50 20.51
CA GLU A 33 -2.88 1.11 21.58
C GLU A 33 -2.37 1.75 22.88
N GLY A 34 -3.07 2.78 23.35
CA GLY A 34 -2.69 3.54 24.54
C GLY A 34 -2.35 5.03 24.33
N ALA A 35 -2.25 5.52 23.09
CA ALA A 35 -2.14 6.97 22.82
C ALA A 35 -3.51 7.67 22.66
N GLY A 36 -4.58 7.04 23.15
CA GLY A 36 -5.97 7.44 22.92
C GLY A 36 -6.62 6.82 21.67
N TRP A 37 -5.84 6.11 20.85
CA TRP A 37 -6.33 5.31 19.72
C TRP A 37 -6.85 3.96 20.20
N GLU A 38 -8.04 3.59 19.73
CA GLU A 38 -8.73 2.33 20.01
C GLU A 38 -8.90 1.55 18.70
N LEU A 39 -8.53 0.27 18.69
CA LEU A 39 -8.70 -0.60 17.53
C LEU A 39 -10.20 -0.85 17.30
N VAL A 40 -10.70 -0.48 16.12
CA VAL A 40 -12.13 -0.65 15.76
C VAL A 40 -12.35 -1.67 14.65
N TRP A 41 -11.32 -1.97 13.87
CA TRP A 41 -11.37 -2.99 12.82
C TRP A 41 -9.96 -3.44 12.46
N ALA A 42 -9.80 -4.72 12.13
CA ALA A 42 -8.55 -5.28 11.65
C ALA A 42 -8.78 -6.44 10.69
N ASP A 43 -7.82 -6.66 9.81
CA ASP A 43 -7.58 -7.96 9.20
C ASP A 43 -6.12 -8.36 9.33
N GLU A 44 -5.88 -9.47 10.02
CA GLU A 44 -4.57 -10.08 10.25
C GLU A 44 -4.28 -11.19 9.23
N PHE A 45 -5.23 -11.49 8.34
CA PHE A 45 -5.09 -12.50 7.29
C PHE A 45 -4.66 -13.90 7.79
N ASP A 46 -5.05 -14.27 9.03
CA ASP A 46 -4.78 -15.59 9.62
C ASP A 46 -5.65 -16.72 9.04
N GLY A 47 -6.71 -16.37 8.31
CA GLY A 47 -7.61 -17.33 7.67
C GLY A 47 -6.95 -18.08 6.51
N PRO A 48 -7.54 -19.21 6.05
CA PRO A 48 -6.99 -19.96 4.92
C PRO A 48 -7.26 -19.29 3.55
N THR A 49 -8.15 -18.30 3.51
CA THR A 49 -8.58 -17.59 2.30
C THR A 49 -8.95 -16.14 2.64
N LEU A 50 -9.11 -15.30 1.60
CA LEU A 50 -9.57 -13.92 1.77
C LEU A 50 -10.95 -13.89 2.46
N ASP A 51 -11.05 -13.19 3.58
CA ASP A 51 -12.32 -12.98 4.28
C ASP A 51 -13.26 -12.11 3.43
N ARG A 52 -14.27 -12.77 2.84
CA ARG A 52 -15.26 -12.11 1.98
C ARG A 52 -16.29 -11.30 2.75
N SER A 53 -16.35 -11.41 4.08
CA SER A 53 -17.14 -10.46 4.88
C SER A 53 -16.47 -9.09 4.94
N LYS A 54 -15.14 -9.04 4.85
CA LYS A 54 -14.30 -7.83 4.90
C LYS A 54 -13.93 -7.26 3.53
N TRP A 55 -13.68 -8.12 2.55
CA TRP A 55 -13.10 -7.72 1.26
C TRP A 55 -13.94 -8.12 0.05
N THR A 56 -14.04 -7.18 -0.90
CA THR A 56 -14.57 -7.35 -2.25
C THR A 56 -13.42 -7.25 -3.26
N PRO A 57 -13.04 -8.35 -3.92
CA PRO A 57 -12.10 -8.28 -5.05
C PRO A 57 -12.64 -7.43 -6.19
N GLU A 58 -11.75 -6.71 -6.86
CA GLU A 58 -12.08 -6.09 -8.15
C GLU A 58 -11.82 -7.10 -9.28
N VAL A 59 -12.79 -7.23 -10.19
CA VAL A 59 -12.63 -8.00 -11.43
C VAL A 59 -12.85 -7.05 -12.60
N SER A 60 -11.75 -6.56 -13.18
CA SER A 60 -11.79 -5.63 -14.32
C SER A 60 -10.46 -5.59 -15.06
N CYS A 61 -10.49 -5.21 -16.34
CA CYS A 61 -9.34 -4.95 -17.20
C CYS A 61 -9.18 -3.46 -17.53
N TRP A 62 -9.79 -2.61 -16.69
CA TRP A 62 -10.03 -1.19 -16.95
C TRP A 62 -8.76 -0.35 -17.12
N GLY A 63 -7.70 -0.71 -16.39
CA GLY A 63 -6.47 0.08 -16.35
C GLY A 63 -6.54 1.32 -15.44
N GLY A 64 -7.55 1.40 -14.56
CA GLY A 64 -7.65 2.38 -13.47
C GLY A 64 -7.87 3.84 -13.89
N GLY A 65 -8.03 4.12 -15.19
CA GLY A 65 -7.92 5.48 -15.73
C GLY A 65 -6.47 5.97 -15.89
N ASN A 66 -5.49 5.13 -15.55
CA ASN A 66 -4.06 5.46 -15.51
C ASN A 66 -3.24 4.75 -16.59
N TYR A 67 -3.90 4.10 -17.57
CA TYR A 67 -3.27 3.29 -18.62
C TYR A 67 -2.52 2.05 -18.07
N GLU A 68 -3.01 1.47 -16.98
CA GLU A 68 -2.41 0.27 -16.39
C GLU A 68 -2.67 -0.97 -17.27
N ARG A 69 -1.79 -1.98 -17.15
CA ARG A 69 -1.65 -3.11 -18.10
C ARG A 69 -2.16 -4.45 -17.59
N GLN A 70 -2.81 -4.47 -16.43
CA GLN A 70 -3.35 -5.67 -15.80
C GLN A 70 -4.86 -5.80 -15.94
N CYS A 71 -5.35 -7.03 -15.98
CA CYS A 71 -6.67 -7.37 -15.49
C CYS A 71 -6.58 -7.73 -14.01
N TYR A 72 -7.33 -7.06 -13.15
CA TYR A 72 -7.59 -7.54 -11.80
C TYR A 72 -8.50 -8.76 -11.86
N THR A 73 -8.13 -9.85 -11.17
CA THR A 73 -8.91 -11.08 -11.13
C THR A 73 -9.07 -11.60 -9.70
N ASP A 74 -10.13 -12.36 -9.48
CA ASP A 74 -10.40 -13.05 -8.21
C ASP A 74 -9.90 -14.52 -8.23
N ARG A 75 -8.76 -14.75 -8.87
CA ARG A 75 -8.13 -16.07 -8.93
C ARG A 75 -7.10 -16.22 -7.80
N PRO A 76 -6.89 -17.44 -7.26
CA PRO A 76 -5.81 -17.72 -6.30
C PRO A 76 -4.42 -17.37 -6.85
N ASP A 77 -4.29 -17.34 -8.18
CA ASP A 77 -3.07 -16.91 -8.86
C ASP A 77 -2.72 -15.43 -8.66
N ASN A 78 -3.71 -14.61 -8.30
CA ASN A 78 -3.61 -13.17 -8.16
C ASN A 78 -3.96 -12.65 -6.75
N ILE A 79 -4.81 -13.37 -6.01
CA ILE A 79 -5.20 -13.05 -4.63
C ILE A 79 -5.13 -14.33 -3.80
N ALA A 80 -4.23 -14.37 -2.82
CA ALA A 80 -4.09 -15.50 -1.91
C ALA A 80 -3.90 -15.01 -0.47
N VAL A 81 -4.29 -15.84 0.49
CA VAL A 81 -3.92 -15.67 1.90
C VAL A 81 -3.03 -16.84 2.28
N GLU A 82 -1.77 -16.57 2.59
CA GLU A 82 -0.74 -17.59 2.81
C GLU A 82 0.23 -17.10 3.89
N GLY A 83 0.43 -17.91 4.93
CA GLY A 83 1.40 -17.59 6.00
C GLY A 83 1.04 -16.35 6.83
N GLY A 84 -0.25 -16.12 7.10
CA GLY A 84 -0.72 -14.96 7.86
C GLY A 84 -0.69 -13.65 7.06
N MET A 85 -0.65 -13.71 5.73
CA MET A 85 -0.54 -12.52 4.89
C MET A 85 -1.49 -12.56 3.70
N LEU A 86 -2.02 -11.40 3.31
CA LEU A 86 -2.60 -11.19 2.01
C LEU A 86 -1.51 -11.00 0.95
N LEU A 87 -1.58 -11.80 -0.10
CA LEU A 87 -0.67 -11.75 -1.24
C LEU A 87 -1.41 -11.32 -2.50
N LEU A 88 -1.08 -10.13 -3.00
CA LEU A 88 -1.54 -9.63 -4.30
C LEU A 88 -0.45 -9.87 -5.33
N LYS A 89 -0.70 -10.81 -6.25
CA LYS A 89 0.30 -11.38 -7.16
C LYS A 89 0.06 -10.89 -8.58
N ALA A 90 1.03 -10.19 -9.16
CA ALA A 90 1.01 -9.76 -10.56
C ALA A 90 1.78 -10.73 -11.45
N ARG A 91 1.19 -11.11 -12.59
CA ARG A 91 1.77 -12.07 -13.54
C ARG A 91 1.71 -11.54 -14.96
N LYS A 92 2.74 -11.85 -15.75
CA LYS A 92 2.70 -11.64 -17.20
C LYS A 92 1.87 -12.74 -17.84
N GLU A 93 0.65 -12.38 -18.21
CA GLU A 93 -0.36 -13.30 -18.71
C GLU A 93 -1.35 -12.50 -19.53
N ARG A 94 -1.52 -12.84 -20.82
CA ARG A 94 -2.54 -12.22 -21.65
C ARG A 94 -3.91 -12.71 -21.19
N PHE A 95 -4.76 -11.80 -20.73
CA PHE A 95 -6.05 -12.14 -20.13
C PHE A 95 -7.15 -11.23 -20.64
N THR A 96 -8.34 -11.77 -20.84
CA THR A 96 -9.53 -11.02 -21.26
C THR A 96 -10.58 -11.09 -20.16
N GLY A 97 -11.12 -9.94 -19.78
CA GLY A 97 -12.15 -9.84 -18.75
C GLY A 97 -13.00 -8.58 -18.94
N PRO A 98 -13.89 -8.27 -17.99
CA PRO A 98 -14.74 -7.09 -18.07
C PRO A 98 -13.93 -5.80 -18.18
N ALA A 99 -14.31 -4.88 -19.05
CA ALA A 99 -13.56 -3.66 -19.32
C ALA A 99 -13.69 -2.62 -18.19
N ARG A 100 -14.75 -2.69 -17.38
CA ARG A 100 -14.98 -1.81 -16.25
C ARG A 100 -15.30 -2.61 -14.99
N PRO A 101 -14.94 -2.12 -13.79
CA PRO A 101 -15.45 -2.70 -12.56
C PRO A 101 -16.96 -2.41 -12.45
N PRO A 102 -17.74 -3.30 -11.80
CA PRO A 102 -19.21 -3.30 -11.87
C PRO A 102 -19.84 -2.00 -11.38
N GLU A 103 -19.14 -1.26 -10.50
CA GLU A 103 -19.64 -0.01 -9.91
C GLU A 103 -19.76 1.14 -10.94
N ILE A 104 -19.05 1.05 -12.07
CA ILE A 104 -19.05 2.08 -13.13
C ILE A 104 -19.22 1.49 -14.55
N ALA A 105 -19.61 0.22 -14.65
CA ALA A 105 -19.73 -0.48 -15.92
C ALA A 105 -21.01 -0.09 -16.68
N GLU A 106 -20.91 -0.11 -18.00
CA GLU A 106 -22.08 -0.12 -18.88
C GLU A 106 -22.77 -1.49 -18.84
N ASN A 107 -24.02 -1.56 -19.30
CA ASN A 107 -24.76 -2.81 -19.44
C ASN A 107 -25.16 -3.05 -20.91
N PRO A 108 -24.58 -4.05 -21.61
CA PRO A 108 -23.62 -5.03 -21.11
C PRO A 108 -22.20 -4.45 -20.92
N ASN A 109 -21.43 -4.99 -19.97
CA ASN A 109 -20.05 -4.61 -19.75
C ASN A 109 -19.16 -5.22 -20.85
N PRO A 110 -18.51 -4.40 -21.71
CA PRO A 110 -17.68 -4.94 -22.78
C PRO A 110 -16.46 -5.67 -22.20
N SER A 111 -15.82 -6.52 -22.99
CA SER A 111 -14.57 -7.17 -22.59
C SER A 111 -13.35 -6.39 -23.10
N GLN A 112 -12.26 -6.44 -22.34
CA GLN A 112 -10.96 -5.87 -22.71
C GLN A 112 -9.86 -6.90 -22.43
N THR A 113 -8.84 -6.93 -23.29
CA THR A 113 -7.66 -7.77 -23.11
C THR A 113 -6.51 -6.94 -22.57
N GLN A 114 -5.85 -7.45 -21.54
CA GLN A 114 -4.63 -6.87 -20.97
C GLN A 114 -3.48 -7.87 -21.03
N SER A 115 -2.26 -7.37 -20.81
CA SER A 115 -1.01 -8.14 -20.94
C SER A 115 -0.55 -8.80 -19.65
N HIS A 116 -1.16 -8.41 -18.52
CA HIS A 116 -0.87 -8.90 -17.19
C HIS A 116 -2.17 -9.24 -16.45
N THR A 117 -2.05 -10.02 -15.39
CA THR A 117 -3.09 -10.20 -14.38
C THR A 117 -2.57 -9.76 -13.03
N SER A 118 -3.44 -9.29 -12.14
CA SER A 118 -3.08 -8.92 -10.77
C SER A 118 -4.26 -9.00 -9.80
N GLY A 119 -4.02 -8.67 -8.53
CA GLY A 119 -5.02 -8.62 -7.46
C GLY A 119 -5.32 -7.20 -6.99
N LYS A 120 -6.60 -6.95 -6.69
CA LYS A 120 -7.09 -5.75 -5.98
C LYS A 120 -8.24 -6.15 -5.07
N VAL A 121 -8.18 -5.73 -3.81
CA VAL A 121 -9.22 -5.96 -2.80
C VAL A 121 -9.68 -4.62 -2.22
N ARG A 122 -10.97 -4.53 -1.88
CA ARG A 122 -11.62 -3.29 -1.46
C ARG A 122 -12.58 -3.58 -0.31
N THR A 123 -12.68 -2.72 0.69
CA THR A 123 -13.74 -2.80 1.73
C THR A 123 -15.06 -2.15 1.28
N ILE A 124 -15.18 -1.82 -0.02
CA ILE A 124 -16.38 -1.21 -0.60
C ILE A 124 -17.64 -2.04 -0.33
N GLY A 125 -18.71 -1.36 0.09
CA GLY A 125 -19.99 -1.98 0.47
C GLY A 125 -19.94 -2.81 1.75
N LYS A 126 -18.84 -2.74 2.52
CA LYS A 126 -18.61 -3.52 3.74
C LYS A 126 -18.22 -2.63 4.90
N HIS A 127 -17.11 -1.91 4.76
CA HIS A 127 -16.55 -1.05 5.78
C HIS A 127 -15.99 0.24 5.19
N ALA A 128 -16.33 1.35 5.82
CA ALA A 128 -15.79 2.67 5.54
C ALA A 128 -15.68 3.45 6.84
N TRP A 129 -14.67 4.31 6.95
CA TRP A 129 -14.40 5.07 8.16
C TRP A 129 -14.28 6.54 7.82
N ARG A 130 -14.74 7.40 8.73
CA ARG A 130 -14.43 8.81 8.71
C ARG A 130 -13.53 9.12 9.88
N TYR A 131 -12.36 9.69 9.57
CA TYR A 131 -11.29 9.93 10.53
C TYR A 131 -10.78 8.64 11.18
N GLY A 132 -9.58 8.71 11.74
CA GLY A 132 -8.93 7.57 12.34
C GLY A 132 -7.43 7.54 12.09
N ARG A 133 -6.81 6.49 12.58
CA ARG A 133 -5.48 6.07 12.17
C ARG A 133 -5.62 4.75 11.42
N ILE A 134 -5.15 4.71 10.18
CA ILE A 134 -5.12 3.49 9.38
C ILE A 134 -3.66 3.11 9.22
N GLU A 135 -3.33 1.89 9.60
CA GLU A 135 -2.00 1.33 9.52
C GLU A 135 -2.02 0.09 8.64
N VAL A 136 -0.98 -0.07 7.83
CA VAL A 136 -0.76 -1.26 7.01
C VAL A 136 0.69 -1.70 7.15
N ARG A 137 0.91 -2.92 7.62
CA ARG A 137 2.23 -3.55 7.57
C ARG A 137 2.36 -4.33 6.28
N ALA A 138 3.27 -3.91 5.41
CA ALA A 138 3.42 -4.52 4.11
C ALA A 138 4.86 -4.48 3.58
N LYS A 139 5.16 -5.40 2.68
CA LYS A 139 6.39 -5.43 1.88
C LYS A 139 6.04 -5.28 0.41
N VAL A 140 6.53 -4.19 -0.20
CA VAL A 140 6.26 -3.87 -1.61
C VAL A 140 7.20 -4.65 -2.55
N PRO A 141 6.75 -5.05 -3.76
CA PRO A 141 7.65 -5.65 -4.73
C PRO A 141 8.64 -4.64 -5.29
N ALA A 142 9.83 -5.13 -5.62
CA ALA A 142 10.76 -4.43 -6.50
C ALA A 142 10.43 -4.70 -7.99
N GLY A 143 10.89 -3.83 -8.87
CA GLY A 143 10.86 -4.04 -10.31
C GLY A 143 10.28 -2.87 -11.11
N GLN A 144 10.89 -2.57 -12.25
CA GLN A 144 10.37 -1.56 -13.18
C GLN A 144 8.99 -1.99 -13.71
N GLY A 145 7.99 -1.13 -13.52
CA GLY A 145 6.60 -1.32 -13.93
C GLY A 145 5.69 -1.86 -12.81
N THR A 146 6.18 -2.16 -11.61
CA THR A 146 5.31 -2.52 -10.48
C THR A 146 4.76 -1.26 -9.82
N TRP A 147 3.47 -1.28 -9.46
CA TRP A 147 2.81 -0.18 -8.75
C TRP A 147 1.87 -0.70 -7.64
N PRO A 148 2.42 -1.16 -6.49
CA PRO A 148 1.63 -1.46 -5.30
C PRO A 148 1.03 -0.19 -4.70
N ALA A 149 -0.21 -0.31 -4.22
CA ALA A 149 -0.89 0.78 -3.52
C ALA A 149 -1.80 0.27 -2.39
N VAL A 150 -1.88 1.07 -1.32
CA VAL A 150 -2.93 1.03 -0.30
C VAL A 150 -3.46 2.44 -0.16
N TRP A 151 -4.74 2.59 -0.43
CA TRP A 151 -5.38 3.88 -0.60
C TRP A 151 -6.86 3.80 -0.25
N MET A 152 -7.51 4.95 -0.21
CA MET A 152 -8.88 5.08 0.24
C MET A 152 -9.68 5.95 -0.72
N MET A 153 -10.94 5.57 -0.93
CA MET A 153 -11.90 6.31 -1.75
C MET A 153 -13.19 6.54 -0.97
N PRO A 154 -13.94 7.61 -1.25
CA PRO A 154 -15.16 7.93 -0.55
C PRO A 154 -16.21 6.82 -0.76
N ASP A 155 -16.88 6.41 0.31
CA ASP A 155 -17.97 5.43 0.24
C ASP A 155 -19.15 5.97 -0.58
N GLN A 156 -19.43 7.27 -0.44
CA GLN A 156 -20.46 7.96 -1.20
C GLN A 156 -19.87 9.19 -1.91
N PRO A 157 -20.26 9.47 -3.16
CA PRO A 157 -19.80 10.63 -3.92
C PRO A 157 -20.54 11.91 -3.49
N VAL A 158 -20.52 12.24 -2.18
CA VAL A 158 -21.26 13.37 -1.60
C VAL A 158 -20.97 14.68 -2.32
N TYR A 159 -19.71 14.89 -2.72
CA TYR A 159 -19.25 16.09 -3.43
C TYR A 159 -19.21 15.92 -4.95
N GLY A 160 -19.61 14.77 -5.49
CA GLY A 160 -19.54 14.40 -6.90
C GLY A 160 -18.52 13.29 -7.17
N GLY A 161 -18.38 12.90 -8.44
CA GLY A 161 -17.36 11.92 -8.85
C GLY A 161 -15.93 12.40 -8.58
N TRP A 162 -14.97 11.50 -8.77
CA TRP A 162 -13.56 11.81 -8.60
C TRP A 162 -13.11 13.02 -9.45
N PRO A 163 -12.29 13.96 -8.92
CA PRO A 163 -11.67 13.95 -7.58
C PRO A 163 -12.47 14.76 -6.55
N ARG A 164 -13.69 15.22 -6.88
CA ARG A 164 -14.41 16.17 -6.01
C ARG A 164 -14.73 15.61 -4.64
N SER A 165 -14.88 14.29 -4.51
CA SER A 165 -15.12 13.60 -3.24
C SER A 165 -13.85 13.06 -2.56
N GLY A 166 -12.67 13.36 -3.11
CA GLY A 166 -11.39 13.03 -2.48
C GLY A 166 -10.85 11.63 -2.79
N GLU A 167 -9.56 11.46 -2.51
CA GLU A 167 -8.78 10.21 -2.52
C GLU A 167 -7.64 10.37 -1.51
N ILE A 168 -7.34 9.32 -0.73
CA ILE A 168 -6.26 9.32 0.27
C ILE A 168 -5.33 8.15 -0.02
N ASP A 169 -4.11 8.44 -0.48
CA ASP A 169 -3.10 7.44 -0.81
C ASP A 169 -2.14 7.29 0.36
N ILE A 170 -2.34 6.23 1.15
CA ILE A 170 -1.51 5.94 2.34
C ILE A 170 -0.12 5.50 1.87
N LEU A 171 -0.11 4.56 0.94
CA LEU A 171 1.09 3.99 0.32
C LEU A 171 0.84 3.89 -1.19
N GLU A 172 1.71 4.53 -1.96
CA GLU A 172 2.03 4.11 -3.31
C GLU A 172 3.55 3.89 -3.41
N ALA A 173 3.95 2.97 -4.28
CA ALA A 173 5.33 2.89 -4.72
C ALA A 173 5.35 2.54 -6.20
N VAL A 174 6.34 3.06 -6.93
CA VAL A 174 6.58 2.65 -8.32
C VAL A 174 8.04 2.31 -8.51
N ASN A 175 8.30 1.26 -9.30
CA ASN A 175 9.64 0.95 -9.79
C ASN A 175 10.71 0.74 -8.69
N ILE A 176 10.34 0.27 -7.49
CA ILE A 176 11.29 0.08 -6.38
C ILE A 176 12.50 -0.74 -6.85
N GLY A 177 13.71 -0.28 -6.53
CA GLY A 177 14.98 -0.86 -6.97
C GLY A 177 15.36 -0.59 -8.43
N ALA A 178 14.48 -0.04 -9.27
CA ALA A 178 14.84 0.34 -10.63
C ALA A 178 15.79 1.55 -10.65
N LYS A 179 16.61 1.66 -11.70
CA LYS A 179 17.59 2.76 -11.82
C LYS A 179 16.94 4.12 -11.61
N CYS A 180 17.39 4.84 -10.58
CA CYS A 180 16.88 6.16 -10.23
C CYS A 180 18.03 7.17 -10.12
N ARG A 181 18.09 8.11 -11.06
CA ARG A 181 19.14 9.16 -11.07
C ARG A 181 18.97 10.21 -9.97
N LYS A 182 17.75 10.36 -9.45
CA LYS A 182 17.40 11.36 -8.43
C LYS A 182 17.46 10.79 -7.00
N CYS A 183 17.63 9.48 -6.86
CA CYS A 183 17.61 8.78 -5.58
C CYS A 183 19.02 8.67 -5.00
N LYS A 184 19.12 8.76 -3.68
CA LYS A 184 20.39 8.63 -2.97
C LYS A 184 20.76 7.14 -2.81
N GLY A 185 22.06 6.85 -2.67
CA GLY A 185 22.52 5.52 -2.29
C GLY A 185 22.78 4.53 -3.43
N GLY A 186 22.41 4.84 -4.67
CA GLY A 186 22.72 4.00 -5.84
C GLY A 186 21.98 2.66 -5.90
N ARG A 187 21.08 2.36 -4.96
CA ARG A 187 20.30 1.11 -4.89
C ARG A 187 19.03 1.10 -5.76
N GLY A 188 18.75 2.20 -6.47
CA GLY A 188 17.55 2.37 -7.30
C GLY A 188 16.51 3.29 -6.67
N GLU A 189 15.27 3.25 -7.16
CA GLU A 189 14.14 3.94 -6.56
C GLU A 189 13.88 3.37 -5.18
N ASN A 190 13.95 4.23 -4.18
CA ASN A 190 13.88 3.85 -2.78
C ASN A 190 12.84 4.68 -2.02
N ARG A 191 11.92 5.33 -2.74
CA ARG A 191 10.91 6.20 -2.16
C ARG A 191 9.52 5.63 -2.34
N THR A 192 8.74 5.65 -1.27
CA THR A 192 7.28 5.53 -1.33
C THR A 192 6.65 6.91 -1.45
N ILE A 193 5.38 6.94 -1.82
CA ILE A 193 4.59 8.14 -2.08
C ILE A 193 3.35 8.05 -1.21
N SER A 194 2.95 9.17 -0.62
CA SER A 194 1.60 9.37 -0.09
C SER A 194 1.01 10.62 -0.71
N ALA A 195 -0.29 10.63 -0.94
CA ALA A 195 -0.94 11.72 -1.64
C ALA A 195 -2.39 11.94 -1.17
N LEU A 196 -2.88 13.14 -1.46
CA LEU A 196 -4.29 13.49 -1.39
C LEU A 196 -4.71 14.03 -2.76
N HIS A 197 -5.76 13.49 -3.36
CA HIS A 197 -6.35 14.04 -4.59
C HIS A 197 -7.68 14.74 -4.29
N PHE A 198 -7.88 15.91 -4.90
CA PHE A 198 -9.04 16.77 -4.67
C PHE A 198 -9.25 17.74 -5.85
N GLY A 199 -10.10 18.75 -5.68
CA GLY A 199 -10.30 19.82 -6.64
C GLY A 199 -11.57 19.66 -7.46
N ASP A 200 -11.44 19.78 -8.79
CA ASP A 200 -12.54 19.60 -9.75
C ASP A 200 -12.20 18.49 -10.75
N PHE A 201 -13.14 18.09 -11.60
CA PHE A 201 -12.94 17.07 -12.62
C PHE A 201 -11.70 17.36 -13.48
N PRO A 202 -11.05 16.32 -14.03
CA PRO A 202 -9.92 16.52 -14.95
C PRO A 202 -10.28 17.49 -16.09
N PRO A 203 -9.36 18.40 -16.46
CA PRO A 203 -7.97 18.54 -15.98
C PRO A 203 -7.78 19.47 -14.77
N GLN A 204 -8.86 19.90 -14.09
CA GLN A 204 -8.78 20.81 -12.96
C GLN A 204 -8.57 20.11 -11.60
N ASN A 205 -8.34 18.81 -11.62
CA ASN A 205 -7.94 18.05 -10.43
C ASN A 205 -6.63 18.59 -9.86
N ARG A 206 -6.45 18.41 -8.56
CA ARG A 206 -5.29 18.84 -7.78
C ARG A 206 -4.87 17.71 -6.86
N PHE A 207 -3.62 17.76 -6.43
CA PHE A 207 -3.10 16.85 -5.43
C PHE A 207 -2.04 17.53 -4.58
N VAL A 208 -1.79 16.95 -3.42
CA VAL A 208 -0.61 17.21 -2.59
C VAL A 208 0.03 15.86 -2.33
N ASP A 209 1.31 15.70 -2.67
CA ASP A 209 2.06 14.46 -2.45
C ASP A 209 3.32 14.69 -1.60
N GLY A 210 3.81 13.59 -1.03
CA GLY A 210 5.06 13.52 -0.29
C GLY A 210 5.78 12.23 -0.61
N ARG A 211 7.11 12.30 -0.74
CA ARG A 211 7.96 11.14 -1.06
C ARG A 211 8.91 10.84 0.08
N ALA A 212 8.86 9.62 0.60
CA ALA A 212 9.65 9.20 1.75
C ALA A 212 10.69 8.16 1.34
N ALA A 213 11.97 8.42 1.61
CA ALA A 213 12.99 7.39 1.59
C ALA A 213 13.18 6.82 3.00
N LEU A 214 13.39 5.51 3.09
CA LEU A 214 13.71 4.84 4.34
C LEU A 214 15.10 5.26 4.87
N PRO A 215 15.35 5.16 6.19
CA PRO A 215 16.68 5.34 6.75
C PRO A 215 17.68 4.33 6.18
N ASP A 216 18.97 4.66 6.30
CA ASP A 216 20.10 3.85 5.84
C ASP A 216 20.04 3.40 4.37
N LEU A 217 19.23 4.10 3.56
CA LEU A 217 19.03 3.81 2.14
C LEU A 217 18.44 2.41 1.92
N ALA A 218 17.67 1.88 2.88
CA ALA A 218 16.90 0.66 2.72
C ALA A 218 15.91 0.79 1.55
N LEU A 219 15.66 -0.30 0.84
CA LEU A 219 14.58 -0.35 -0.14
C LEU A 219 13.28 -0.77 0.57
N PRO A 220 12.14 -0.16 0.24
CA PRO A 220 10.83 -0.62 0.70
C PRO A 220 10.52 -2.10 0.40
N SER A 221 11.27 -2.72 -0.51
CA SER A 221 11.18 -4.13 -0.88
C SER A 221 12.09 -5.07 -0.08
N ASP A 222 13.00 -4.52 0.74
CA ASP A 222 13.94 -5.34 1.53
C ASP A 222 13.22 -6.03 2.69
N ASP A 223 12.26 -5.35 3.35
CA ASP A 223 11.54 -5.85 4.52
C ASP A 223 10.09 -5.32 4.58
N PHE A 224 9.35 -5.76 5.60
CA PHE A 224 8.05 -5.19 5.97
C PHE A 224 8.22 -3.85 6.66
N HIS A 225 7.37 -2.90 6.28
CA HIS A 225 7.29 -1.57 6.88
C HIS A 225 5.85 -1.26 7.25
N VAL A 226 5.66 -0.40 8.25
CA VAL A 226 4.33 0.09 8.64
C VAL A 226 4.09 1.42 7.94
N TYR A 227 3.15 1.43 7.00
CA TYR A 227 2.65 2.61 6.31
C TYR A 227 1.36 3.06 6.97
N ALA A 228 1.25 4.35 7.27
CA ALA A 228 0.12 4.80 8.06
C ALA A 228 -0.34 6.21 7.70
N VAL A 229 -1.63 6.43 7.88
CA VAL A 229 -2.24 7.76 7.85
C VAL A 229 -2.95 8.01 9.17
N GLU A 230 -2.75 9.17 9.75
CA GLU A 230 -3.64 9.74 10.76
C GLU A 230 -4.47 10.82 10.10
N TRP A 231 -5.79 10.70 10.21
CA TRP A 231 -6.75 11.55 9.55
C TRP A 231 -7.75 12.04 10.59
N GLY A 232 -7.78 13.35 10.78
CA GLY A 232 -8.76 14.04 11.62
C GLY A 232 -9.32 15.26 10.93
N GLU A 233 -10.26 15.94 11.58
CA GLU A 233 -10.89 17.14 11.04
C GLU A 233 -9.85 18.22 10.71
N GLY A 234 -9.61 18.43 9.42
CA GLY A 234 -8.71 19.46 8.90
C GLY A 234 -7.21 19.17 9.05
N LEU A 235 -6.79 17.97 9.45
CA LEU A 235 -5.39 17.55 9.46
C LEU A 235 -5.25 16.09 8.99
N ILE A 236 -4.30 15.85 8.09
CA ILE A 236 -3.90 14.51 7.67
C ILE A 236 -2.37 14.39 7.77
N ARG A 237 -1.87 13.35 8.45
CA ARG A 237 -0.43 13.03 8.58
C ARG A 237 -0.16 11.65 7.99
N PHE A 238 0.84 11.54 7.13
CA PHE A 238 1.30 10.27 6.58
C PHE A 238 2.67 9.91 7.14
N MET A 239 2.88 8.62 7.39
CA MET A 239 4.07 8.09 8.03
C MET A 239 4.53 6.79 7.39
N VAL A 240 5.82 6.53 7.52
CA VAL A 240 6.43 5.21 7.34
C VAL A 240 7.27 4.91 8.57
N ASP A 241 7.04 3.76 9.21
CA ASP A 241 7.70 3.35 10.46
C ASP A 241 7.67 4.45 11.54
N ASP A 242 6.47 5.00 11.76
CA ASP A 242 6.17 6.13 12.68
C ASP A 242 6.87 7.46 12.38
N ARG A 243 7.57 7.57 11.25
CA ARG A 243 8.20 8.82 10.81
C ARG A 243 7.25 9.56 9.89
N VAL A 244 6.71 10.68 10.38
CA VAL A 244 5.88 11.59 9.56
C VAL A 244 6.71 12.13 8.38
N HIS A 245 6.24 11.92 7.15
CA HIS A 245 6.88 12.44 5.94
C HIS A 245 6.00 13.42 5.15
N LEU A 246 4.69 13.45 5.44
CA LEU A 246 3.77 14.41 4.86
C LEU A 246 2.73 14.83 5.91
N THR A 247 2.47 16.13 6.01
CA THR A 247 1.40 16.69 6.83
C THR A 247 0.65 17.70 5.98
N VAL A 248 -0.67 17.52 5.87
CA VAL A 248 -1.54 18.37 5.07
C VAL A 248 -2.64 18.91 5.97
N THR A 249 -2.92 20.20 5.86
CA THR A 249 -3.96 20.91 6.61
C THR A 249 -5.06 21.42 5.69
N ALA A 250 -6.24 21.70 6.23
CA ALA A 250 -7.44 22.08 5.46
C ALA A 250 -7.28 23.29 4.52
N ASP A 251 -6.31 24.16 4.76
CA ASP A 251 -5.97 25.29 3.88
C ASP A 251 -5.26 24.85 2.58
N GLN A 252 -4.72 23.63 2.52
CA GLN A 252 -3.98 23.10 1.38
C GLN A 252 -4.84 22.25 0.43
N TRP A 253 -6.08 21.91 0.81
CA TRP A 253 -7.02 21.22 -0.06
C TRP A 253 -8.33 21.98 -0.25
N LYS A 254 -9.04 21.65 -1.33
CA LYS A 254 -10.39 22.16 -1.59
C LYS A 254 -11.13 21.26 -2.58
N THR A 255 -12.44 21.26 -2.53
CA THR A 255 -13.29 20.70 -3.59
C THR A 255 -14.07 21.80 -4.29
N ALA A 256 -14.24 21.68 -5.61
CA ALA A 256 -15.06 22.61 -6.39
C ALA A 256 -16.57 22.35 -6.24
N SER A 257 -16.96 21.35 -5.45
CA SER A 257 -18.36 21.00 -5.23
C SER A 257 -19.12 22.10 -4.49
N PRO A 258 -20.27 22.58 -5.02
CA PRO A 258 -21.12 23.54 -4.30
C PRO A 258 -21.61 23.01 -2.94
N ARG A 259 -21.68 21.67 -2.78
CA ARG A 259 -22.09 21.01 -1.53
C ARG A 259 -21.07 21.14 -0.39
N ALA A 260 -19.85 21.59 -0.69
CA ALA A 260 -18.81 21.84 0.30
C ALA A 260 -18.89 23.24 0.94
N ARG A 261 -19.85 24.09 0.54
CA ARG A 261 -20.05 25.41 1.15
C ARG A 261 -20.27 25.27 2.66
N GLY A 262 -19.44 25.94 3.45
CA GLY A 262 -19.48 25.87 4.92
C GLY A 262 -18.84 24.61 5.53
N ARG A 263 -18.15 23.79 4.73
CA ARG A 263 -17.48 22.55 5.16
C ARG A 263 -15.97 22.66 4.93
N PRO A 264 -15.21 23.25 5.87
CA PRO A 264 -13.78 23.51 5.68
C PRO A 264 -12.93 22.25 5.55
N ALA A 265 -13.37 21.10 6.10
CA ALA A 265 -12.66 19.83 5.99
C ALA A 265 -12.98 19.06 4.69
N ALA A 266 -13.95 19.51 3.88
CA ALA A 266 -14.31 18.84 2.64
C ALA A 266 -13.13 18.85 1.63
N PRO A 267 -12.92 17.76 0.85
CA PRO A 267 -13.80 16.60 0.75
C PRO A 267 -13.51 15.46 1.74
N PHE A 268 -12.49 15.59 2.59
CA PHE A 268 -12.03 14.56 3.52
C PHE A 268 -12.81 14.57 4.85
N ASP A 269 -14.09 14.93 4.81
CA ASP A 269 -15.01 14.95 5.95
C ASP A 269 -16.13 13.89 5.82
N GLN A 270 -15.97 12.93 4.91
CA GLN A 270 -16.90 11.82 4.64
C GLN A 270 -16.25 10.47 4.97
N PRO A 271 -17.02 9.37 5.09
CA PRO A 271 -16.46 8.02 5.20
C PRO A 271 -15.76 7.56 3.92
N PHE A 272 -14.61 6.90 4.06
CA PHE A 272 -13.81 6.33 2.99
C PHE A 272 -13.60 4.83 3.22
N TYR A 273 -13.72 4.02 2.17
CA TYR A 273 -13.38 2.60 2.19
C TYR A 273 -11.90 2.42 1.82
N ILE A 274 -11.28 1.35 2.33
CA ILE A 274 -9.88 1.00 2.07
C ILE A 274 -9.79 0.10 0.85
N MET A 275 -8.72 0.23 0.08
CA MET A 275 -8.36 -0.75 -0.92
C MET A 275 -6.84 -0.97 -1.01
N ALA A 276 -6.48 -2.17 -1.46
CA ALA A 276 -5.10 -2.56 -1.73
C ALA A 276 -5.01 -3.23 -3.10
N ASN A 277 -4.00 -2.87 -3.89
CA ASN A 277 -3.76 -3.45 -5.20
C ASN A 277 -2.28 -3.52 -5.56
N LEU A 278 -1.97 -4.34 -6.56
CA LEU A 278 -0.70 -4.30 -7.28
C LEU A 278 -0.97 -4.00 -8.76
N ALA A 279 -0.88 -2.73 -9.16
CA ALA A 279 -0.97 -2.36 -10.57
C ALA A 279 0.32 -2.70 -11.34
N VAL A 280 0.19 -2.81 -12.67
CA VAL A 280 1.31 -3.04 -13.59
C VAL A 280 1.31 -1.95 -14.66
N GLY A 281 2.44 -1.27 -14.83
CA GLY A 281 2.55 -0.18 -15.78
C GLY A 281 1.71 1.03 -15.38
N GLY A 282 1.17 1.73 -16.38
CA GLY A 282 0.44 2.98 -16.16
C GLY A 282 1.35 4.19 -16.12
N ARG A 283 0.75 5.37 -16.26
CA ARG A 283 1.47 6.63 -16.54
C ARG A 283 2.57 6.92 -15.51
N LEU A 284 2.26 6.79 -14.22
CA LEU A 284 3.22 7.07 -13.15
C LEU A 284 4.44 6.15 -13.22
N SER A 285 4.25 4.83 -13.35
CA SER A 285 5.37 3.89 -13.36
C SER A 285 6.15 3.93 -14.69
N GLU A 286 5.47 4.06 -15.83
CA GLU A 286 6.09 3.98 -17.17
C GLU A 286 6.75 5.29 -17.63
N GLU A 287 6.37 6.45 -17.07
CA GLU A 287 7.04 7.73 -17.36
C GLU A 287 8.27 7.98 -16.47
N ASN A 288 8.45 7.19 -15.41
CA ASN A 288 9.53 7.33 -14.42
C ASN A 288 10.61 6.23 -14.53
N ASN A 289 11.76 6.48 -13.92
CA ASN A 289 12.90 5.55 -13.82
C ASN A 289 13.40 5.04 -15.18
N ALA A 290 13.37 3.73 -15.43
CA ALA A 290 13.82 3.13 -16.69
C ALA A 290 12.78 3.20 -17.82
N LYS A 291 11.59 3.73 -17.52
CA LYS A 291 10.41 3.77 -18.39
C LYS A 291 9.86 2.40 -18.74
N GLY A 292 8.59 2.38 -19.15
CA GLY A 292 7.89 1.16 -19.54
C GLY A 292 7.81 0.10 -18.43
N VAL A 293 7.54 -1.14 -18.85
CA VAL A 293 7.40 -2.30 -17.96
C VAL A 293 8.47 -3.34 -18.30
N ALA A 294 9.30 -3.70 -17.34
CA ALA A 294 10.32 -4.73 -17.54
C ALA A 294 9.71 -6.12 -17.30
N ALA A 295 9.76 -7.00 -18.30
CA ALA A 295 9.23 -8.36 -18.19
C ALA A 295 9.91 -9.18 -17.08
N SER A 296 11.18 -8.87 -16.77
CA SER A 296 11.95 -9.50 -15.69
C SER A 296 11.46 -9.13 -14.29
N SER A 297 10.59 -8.13 -14.15
CA SER A 297 9.99 -7.75 -12.87
C SER A 297 8.86 -8.71 -12.43
N PHE A 298 8.44 -9.64 -13.29
CA PHE A 298 7.28 -10.51 -13.04
C PHE A 298 7.65 -12.00 -13.04
N PRO A 299 7.03 -12.83 -12.18
CA PRO A 299 5.94 -12.48 -11.26
C PRO A 299 6.40 -11.57 -10.11
N ALA A 300 5.50 -10.67 -9.69
CA ALA A 300 5.72 -9.75 -8.57
C ALA A 300 4.63 -9.98 -7.52
N GLN A 301 4.96 -9.73 -6.25
CA GLN A 301 4.04 -9.93 -5.15
C GLN A 301 4.09 -8.75 -4.19
N PHE A 302 2.92 -8.20 -3.89
CA PHE A 302 2.71 -7.27 -2.78
C PHE A 302 2.16 -8.05 -1.60
N ALA A 303 2.94 -8.12 -0.52
CA ALA A 303 2.60 -8.88 0.68
C ALA A 303 2.16 -7.93 1.79
N ILE A 304 0.99 -8.18 2.36
CA ILE A 304 0.40 -7.37 3.43
C ILE A 304 0.17 -8.31 4.62
N ASP A 305 0.83 -8.00 5.73
CA ASP A 305 0.76 -8.75 6.98
C ASP A 305 -0.54 -8.44 7.73
N TRP A 306 -0.88 -7.17 7.86
CA TRP A 306 -2.15 -6.77 8.44
C TRP A 306 -2.57 -5.37 7.99
N ILE A 307 -3.86 -5.10 8.10
CA ILE A 307 -4.46 -3.77 7.98
C ILE A 307 -5.29 -3.51 9.22
N ARG A 308 -4.99 -2.42 9.93
CA ARG A 308 -5.66 -2.06 11.18
C ARG A 308 -6.20 -0.64 11.12
N VAL A 309 -7.39 -0.46 11.67
CA VAL A 309 -8.07 0.84 11.74
C VAL A 309 -8.37 1.15 13.20
N TYR A 310 -7.95 2.34 13.60
CA TYR A 310 -8.12 2.87 14.94
C TYR A 310 -8.93 4.16 14.92
N GLN A 311 -9.73 4.39 15.97
CA GLN A 311 -10.44 5.65 16.20
C GLN A 311 -10.01 6.28 17.51
N CYS A 312 -10.15 7.60 17.61
CA CYS A 312 -9.77 8.33 18.81
C CYS A 312 -10.87 8.22 19.86
N GLY A 313 -10.65 7.45 20.93
CA GLY A 313 -11.68 7.20 21.95
C GLY A 313 -12.15 8.49 22.65
N SER A 314 -11.24 9.46 22.85
CA SER A 314 -11.57 10.74 23.48
C SER A 314 -12.16 11.79 22.54
N ASP A 315 -12.13 11.57 21.22
CA ASP A 315 -12.61 12.51 20.19
C ASP A 315 -13.07 11.74 18.94
N PRO A 316 -14.15 10.93 19.05
CA PRO A 316 -14.57 10.05 17.96
C PRO A 316 -15.11 10.81 16.74
N ASP A 317 -15.58 12.03 16.93
CA ASP A 317 -16.18 12.84 15.87
C ASP A 317 -15.16 13.57 15.00
N LYS A 318 -14.00 13.95 15.56
CA LYS A 318 -12.98 14.74 14.85
C LYS A 318 -11.62 14.06 14.78
N GLY A 319 -11.32 13.11 15.66
CA GLY A 319 -10.05 12.38 15.71
C GLY A 319 -8.84 13.21 16.12
N ARG A 320 -8.97 14.52 16.37
CA ARG A 320 -7.84 15.44 16.54
C ARG A 320 -7.15 15.27 17.88
N ALA A 321 -7.88 14.91 18.93
CA ALA A 321 -7.31 14.77 20.27
C ALA A 321 -6.19 13.70 20.37
N CYS A 322 -6.20 12.69 19.50
CA CYS A 322 -5.21 11.61 19.46
C CYS A 322 -4.05 11.88 18.48
N MET A 323 -4.15 12.93 17.66
CA MET A 323 -3.12 13.33 16.69
C MET A 323 -2.10 14.28 17.33
N LYS A 324 -1.44 13.84 18.41
CA LYS A 324 -0.32 14.55 19.05
C LYS A 324 0.98 14.24 18.31
#